data_AF-A0AAN8KDA4-F1
#
_entry.id   AF-A0AAN8KDA4-F1
#
_cell.length_a   1.000
_cell.length_b   1.000
_cell.length_c   1.000
_cell.angle_alpha   90.00
_cell.angle_beta   90.00
_cell.angle_gamma   90.00
#
_symmetry.space_group_name_H-M   'P 1'
#
loop_
_entity.id
_entity.type
_entity.pdbx_description
1 polymer ?
#
loop_
_entity_poly.entity_id
_entity_poly.type
_entity_poly.pdbx_seq_one_letter_code
_entity_poly.pdbx_strand_id
1 'polypeptide(L)'
;MGSSPYTMETMEINGLEILDLDGVHAVELPTIYTKDDMPVSEHHIPTQEDLENWPHLRNINLPKIEADIGLLIGNGVPDAYTPLEIITGQAGSPHADRTCLGWTVWNLIRCSDENRTTNVCNFVSDRRKDEEIFAVYEDTKNLETMFRNYVNLDFPEKTISDSKEKSIEDRKFEHDVRESITFQDNHYYINLPFRNHEDKLPNNYKQALVRLGGLKRKFERNPQFHNQYIKFMNEMMEEGYTEMVPDKDLGRDDGRVWYIPHHGVFKKEDKIRIVYDCSAKYRGVALNDLLL
;
A
#
# COMPACT_ATOMS: atom_id res chain seq x y z
N MET A 1 -12.89 12.17 7.31
CA MET A 1 -11.88 11.82 8.33
C MET A 1 -11.66 10.33 8.21
N GLY A 2 -10.47 9.88 7.80
CA GLY A 2 -10.19 8.44 7.72
C GLY A 2 -10.07 7.87 9.12
N SER A 3 -11.00 7.00 9.52
CA SER A 3 -10.85 6.22 10.75
C SER A 3 -9.62 5.34 10.63
N SER A 4 -8.72 5.44 11.60
CA SER A 4 -7.59 4.51 11.72
C SER A 4 -8.11 3.07 11.75
N PRO A 5 -7.41 2.12 11.11
CA PRO A 5 -7.81 0.71 11.17
C PRO A 5 -7.83 0.26 12.63
N TYR A 6 -8.96 -0.29 13.05
CA TYR A 6 -9.17 -0.85 14.38
C TYR A 6 -8.85 -2.35 14.35
N THR A 7 -8.04 -2.80 15.30
CA THR A 7 -7.71 -4.21 15.48
C THR A 7 -8.56 -4.77 16.61
N MET A 8 -9.12 -5.97 16.42
CA MET A 8 -9.84 -6.70 17.45
C MET A 8 -9.30 -8.12 17.58
N GLU A 9 -9.39 -8.69 18.77
CA GLU A 9 -9.24 -10.12 18.96
C GLU A 9 -10.52 -10.82 18.49
N THR A 10 -10.38 -11.97 17.85
CA THR A 10 -11.49 -12.74 17.30
C THR A 10 -11.19 -14.23 17.44
N MET A 11 -12.23 -15.04 17.56
CA MET A 11 -12.13 -16.49 17.51
C MET A 11 -12.50 -16.98 16.13
N GLU A 12 -11.72 -17.96 15.66
CA GLU A 12 -11.99 -18.68 14.43
C GLU A 12 -13.00 -19.80 14.70
N ILE A 13 -14.07 -19.86 13.91
CA ILE A 13 -15.06 -20.95 13.94
C ILE A 13 -15.09 -21.60 12.56
N ASN A 14 -15.01 -22.92 12.55
CA ASN A 14 -14.99 -23.74 11.34
C ASN A 14 -16.15 -24.74 11.33
N GLY A 15 -16.61 -25.12 10.14
CA GLY A 15 -17.63 -26.15 9.95
C GLY A 15 -19.04 -25.73 10.36
N LEU A 16 -19.35 -24.43 10.27
CA LEU A 16 -20.72 -23.96 10.47
C LEU A 16 -21.53 -24.11 9.17
N GLU A 17 -22.80 -24.43 9.30
CA GLU A 17 -23.77 -24.49 8.21
C GLU A 17 -24.99 -23.64 8.59
N ILE A 18 -25.59 -22.98 7.61
CA ILE A 18 -26.84 -22.24 7.77
C ILE A 18 -27.93 -22.88 6.92
N LEU A 19 -29.16 -22.79 7.41
CA LEU A 19 -30.33 -23.29 6.71
C LEU A 19 -31.33 -22.18 6.42
N ASP A 20 -32.15 -22.37 5.39
CA ASP A 20 -33.36 -21.58 5.22
C ASP A 20 -34.38 -21.84 6.35
N LEU A 21 -35.43 -21.02 6.42
CA LEU A 21 -36.42 -21.11 7.50
C LEU A 21 -37.22 -22.43 7.48
N ASP A 22 -37.31 -23.06 6.32
CA ASP A 22 -38.00 -24.34 6.14
C ASP A 22 -37.09 -25.55 6.37
N GLY A 23 -35.78 -25.34 6.54
CA GLY A 23 -34.78 -26.39 6.74
C GLY A 23 -34.51 -27.26 5.51
N VAL A 24 -34.83 -26.76 4.31
CA VAL A 24 -34.71 -27.48 3.03
C VAL A 24 -33.35 -27.24 2.38
N HIS A 25 -32.87 -26.00 2.44
CA HIS A 25 -31.61 -25.62 1.80
C HIS A 25 -30.57 -25.35 2.87
N ALA A 26 -29.40 -25.94 2.70
CA ALA A 26 -28.26 -25.79 3.57
C ALA A 26 -27.09 -25.15 2.81
N VAL A 27 -26.38 -24.23 3.47
CA VAL A 27 -25.20 -23.55 2.93
C VAL A 27 -24.06 -23.69 3.93
N GLU A 28 -23.00 -24.36 3.50
CA GLU A 28 -21.76 -24.45 4.28
C GLU A 28 -21.06 -23.09 4.30
N LEU A 29 -20.63 -22.67 5.49
CA LEU A 29 -19.86 -21.44 5.63
C LEU A 29 -18.36 -21.73 5.59
N PRO A 30 -17.57 -20.83 4.98
CA PRO A 30 -16.12 -20.85 5.16
C PRO A 30 -15.78 -20.54 6.62
N THR A 31 -14.50 -20.53 6.95
CA THR A 31 -14.01 -20.04 8.24
C THR A 31 -14.62 -18.68 8.59
N ILE A 32 -15.33 -18.61 9.71
CA ILE A 32 -15.96 -17.37 10.20
C ILE A 32 -15.24 -16.86 11.45
N TYR A 33 -15.48 -15.59 11.76
CA TYR A 33 -14.82 -14.86 12.83
C TYR A 33 -15.86 -14.28 13.80
N THR A 34 -15.57 -14.37 15.10
CA THR A 34 -16.45 -13.78 16.13
C THR A 34 -16.18 -12.30 16.34
N LYS A 35 -17.19 -11.58 16.81
CA LYS A 35 -17.09 -10.20 17.25
C LYS A 35 -18.04 -9.97 18.41
N ASP A 36 -17.61 -9.19 19.40
CA ASP A 36 -18.42 -8.90 20.59
C ASP A 36 -19.71 -8.14 20.25
N ASP A 37 -19.61 -7.14 19.36
CA ASP A 37 -20.74 -6.31 18.93
C ASP A 37 -20.89 -6.26 17.40
N MET A 38 -22.05 -6.69 16.91
CA MET A 38 -22.39 -6.61 15.50
C MET A 38 -22.71 -5.16 15.09
N PRO A 39 -22.16 -4.66 13.97
CA PRO A 39 -22.41 -3.29 13.49
C PRO A 39 -23.78 -3.14 12.79
N VAL A 40 -24.79 -3.88 13.24
CA VAL A 40 -26.15 -3.89 12.70
C VAL A 40 -27.17 -3.89 13.83
N SER A 41 -28.41 -3.56 13.50
CA SER A 41 -29.51 -3.45 14.45
C SER A 41 -30.80 -3.84 13.75
N GLU A 42 -31.86 -4.14 14.50
CA GLU A 42 -33.18 -4.50 13.96
C GLU A 42 -33.75 -3.44 13.01
N HIS A 43 -33.42 -2.17 13.24
CA HIS A 43 -33.75 -1.09 12.31
C HIS A 43 -33.26 -1.39 10.89
N HIS A 44 -32.13 -2.07 10.68
CA HIS A 44 -31.62 -2.31 9.33
C HIS A 44 -32.39 -3.41 8.57
N ILE A 45 -33.26 -4.17 9.26
CA ILE A 45 -34.01 -5.27 8.65
C ILE A 45 -35.19 -4.68 7.86
N PRO A 46 -35.34 -5.00 6.57
CA PRO A 46 -36.52 -4.62 5.79
C PRO A 46 -37.81 -5.20 6.39
N THR A 47 -38.86 -4.40 6.45
CA THR A 47 -40.18 -4.78 6.96
C THR A 47 -41.19 -4.91 5.84
N GLN A 48 -42.31 -5.59 6.08
CA GLN A 48 -43.37 -5.70 5.06
C GLN A 48 -43.92 -4.32 4.64
N GLU A 49 -44.05 -3.38 5.60
CA GLU A 49 -44.50 -2.00 5.34
C GLU A 49 -43.56 -1.26 4.37
N ASP A 50 -42.25 -1.54 4.43
CA ASP A 50 -41.29 -0.94 3.51
C ASP A 50 -41.58 -1.32 2.05
N LEU A 51 -42.05 -2.55 1.80
CA LEU A 51 -42.32 -3.08 0.47
C LEU A 51 -43.66 -2.60 -0.09
N GLU A 52 -44.65 -2.35 0.77
CA GLU A 52 -45.99 -1.90 0.35
C GLU A 52 -45.96 -0.56 -0.41
N ASN A 53 -44.96 0.27 -0.09
CA ASN A 53 -44.68 1.55 -0.74
C ASN A 53 -44.22 1.39 -2.20
N TRP A 54 -43.80 0.19 -2.63
CA TRP A 54 -43.25 -0.07 -3.95
C TRP A 54 -44.12 -1.05 -4.74
N PRO A 55 -44.85 -0.61 -5.77
CA PRO A 55 -45.81 -1.45 -6.51
C PRO A 55 -45.23 -2.77 -7.04
N HIS A 56 -43.96 -2.76 -7.46
CA HIS A 56 -43.28 -3.95 -7.98
C HIS A 56 -42.87 -4.96 -6.89
N LEU A 57 -42.76 -4.54 -5.63
CA LEU A 57 -42.35 -5.41 -4.50
C LEU A 57 -43.52 -5.93 -3.66
N ARG A 58 -44.75 -5.48 -3.91
CA ARG A 58 -45.94 -5.84 -3.11
C ARG A 58 -46.25 -7.34 -3.03
N ASN A 59 -45.79 -8.12 -3.99
CA ASN A 59 -46.03 -9.56 -4.04
C ASN A 59 -45.01 -10.37 -3.23
N ILE A 60 -44.00 -9.71 -2.66
CA ILE A 60 -42.99 -10.36 -1.82
C ILE A 60 -43.48 -10.35 -0.38
N ASN A 61 -43.42 -11.51 0.27
CA ASN A 61 -43.75 -11.68 1.68
C ASN A 61 -42.47 -11.89 2.49
N LEU A 62 -42.17 -10.97 3.40
CA LEU A 62 -41.03 -11.08 4.30
C LEU A 62 -41.45 -11.76 5.62
N PRO A 63 -40.72 -12.80 6.08
CA PRO A 63 -41.00 -13.43 7.35
C PRO A 63 -40.68 -12.48 8.52
N LYS A 64 -41.56 -12.43 9.53
CA LYS A 64 -41.27 -11.75 10.79
C LYS A 64 -40.55 -12.70 11.73
N ILE A 65 -39.30 -12.40 12.06
CA ILE A 65 -38.45 -13.20 12.95
C ILE A 65 -38.18 -12.38 14.21
N GLU A 66 -38.48 -12.95 15.39
CA GLU A 66 -38.19 -12.34 16.68
C GLU A 66 -36.94 -13.01 17.27
N ALA A 67 -35.77 -12.63 16.75
CA ALA A 67 -34.47 -13.15 17.18
C ALA A 67 -33.37 -12.10 17.00
N ASP A 68 -32.31 -12.22 17.81
CA ASP A 68 -31.14 -11.35 17.70
C ASP A 68 -30.33 -11.64 16.42
N ILE A 69 -29.64 -10.62 15.91
CA ILE A 69 -28.77 -10.76 14.73
C ILE A 69 -27.45 -11.42 15.15
N GLY A 70 -27.36 -12.74 14.99
CA GLY A 70 -26.18 -13.53 15.39
C GLY A 70 -25.10 -13.68 14.31
N LEU A 71 -25.41 -13.45 13.04
CA LEU A 71 -24.50 -13.71 11.92
C LEU A 71 -24.61 -12.65 10.83
N LEU A 72 -23.46 -12.19 10.33
CA LEU A 72 -23.37 -11.35 9.15
C LEU A 72 -22.69 -12.12 8.02
N ILE A 73 -23.43 -12.32 6.92
CA ILE A 73 -22.93 -13.00 5.74
C ILE A 73 -22.46 -11.95 4.75
N GLY A 74 -21.17 -11.96 4.46
CA GLY A 74 -20.57 -11.11 3.42
C GLY A 74 -20.46 -11.81 2.08
N ASN A 75 -19.78 -11.16 1.14
CA ASN A 75 -19.54 -11.65 -0.23
C ASN A 75 -18.61 -12.90 -0.31
N GLY A 76 -18.16 -13.45 0.83
CA GLY A 76 -17.36 -14.66 0.87
C GLY A 76 -18.17 -15.96 0.75
N VAL A 77 -19.50 -15.87 0.68
CA VAL A 77 -20.42 -17.02 0.66
C VAL A 77 -21.38 -16.89 -0.53
N PRO A 78 -20.91 -17.08 -1.78
CA PRO A 78 -21.71 -16.83 -2.98
C PRO A 78 -23.01 -17.63 -3.02
N ASP A 79 -22.99 -18.86 -2.51
CA ASP A 79 -24.16 -19.74 -2.49
C ASP A 79 -25.31 -19.17 -1.64
N ALA A 80 -25.02 -18.34 -0.63
CA ALA A 80 -26.03 -17.70 0.23
C ALA A 80 -26.80 -16.56 -0.46
N TYR A 81 -26.16 -15.87 -1.42
CA TYR A 81 -26.73 -14.68 -2.07
C TYR A 81 -26.85 -14.78 -3.60
N THR A 82 -26.64 -15.95 -4.19
CA THR A 82 -26.87 -16.17 -5.62
C THR A 82 -28.37 -16.04 -5.94
N PRO A 83 -28.77 -15.10 -6.84
CA PRO A 83 -30.18 -14.89 -7.15
C PRO A 83 -30.78 -16.05 -7.95
N LEU A 84 -31.90 -16.58 -7.47
CA LEU A 84 -32.79 -17.51 -8.18
C LEU A 84 -33.87 -16.75 -8.97
N GLU A 85 -34.24 -15.58 -8.49
CA GLU A 85 -35.27 -14.71 -9.07
C GLU A 85 -34.98 -13.26 -8.68
N ILE A 86 -35.22 -12.31 -9.59
CA ILE A 86 -34.97 -10.89 -9.36
C ILE A 86 -36.20 -10.08 -9.78
N ILE A 87 -36.66 -9.20 -8.89
CA ILE A 87 -37.76 -8.27 -9.12
C ILE A 87 -37.20 -6.84 -9.10
N THR A 88 -37.30 -6.16 -10.24
CA THR A 88 -36.76 -4.81 -10.45
C THR A 88 -37.86 -3.77 -10.67
N GLY A 89 -37.61 -2.53 -10.26
CA GLY A 89 -38.45 -1.38 -10.59
C GLY A 89 -37.79 -0.40 -11.54
N GLN A 90 -38.23 0.86 -11.50
CA GLN A 90 -37.62 1.95 -12.26
C GLN A 90 -36.19 2.25 -11.77
N ALA A 91 -35.40 2.95 -12.59
CA ALA A 91 -34.05 3.35 -12.21
C ALA A 91 -34.03 4.12 -10.88
N GLY A 92 -33.19 3.68 -9.95
CA GLY A 92 -33.07 4.27 -8.60
C GLY A 92 -34.09 3.74 -7.57
N SER A 93 -35.02 2.87 -7.96
CA SER A 93 -35.92 2.19 -7.01
C SER A 93 -35.24 0.99 -6.34
N PRO A 94 -35.72 0.55 -5.16
CA PRO A 94 -35.26 -0.71 -4.56
C PRO A 94 -35.59 -1.90 -5.45
N HIS A 95 -34.81 -2.95 -5.32
CA HIS A 95 -35.07 -4.23 -5.97
C HIS A 95 -34.93 -5.35 -4.94
N ALA A 96 -35.45 -6.52 -5.28
CA ALA A 96 -35.36 -7.68 -4.41
C ALA A 96 -34.96 -8.91 -5.23
N ASP A 97 -34.23 -9.79 -4.58
CA ASP A 97 -33.77 -11.05 -5.12
C ASP A 97 -34.13 -12.19 -4.16
N ARG A 98 -34.57 -13.30 -4.74
CA ARG A 98 -34.82 -14.54 -3.99
C ARG A 98 -33.59 -15.40 -4.09
N THR A 99 -33.00 -15.74 -2.97
CA THR A 99 -31.86 -16.66 -2.87
C THR A 99 -32.36 -18.01 -2.35
N CYS A 100 -31.45 -18.96 -2.13
CA CYS A 100 -31.78 -20.22 -1.47
C CYS A 100 -32.23 -20.05 0.00
N LEU A 101 -31.89 -18.92 0.64
CA LEU A 101 -32.22 -18.62 2.04
C LEU A 101 -33.51 -17.80 2.20
N GLY A 102 -34.02 -17.19 1.13
CA GLY A 102 -35.22 -16.37 1.15
C GLY A 102 -35.09 -15.08 0.32
N TRP A 103 -35.99 -14.13 0.56
CA TRP A 103 -36.00 -12.84 -0.12
C TRP A 103 -35.06 -11.84 0.56
N THR A 104 -34.20 -11.20 -0.23
CA THR A 104 -33.36 -10.07 0.16
C THR A 104 -33.82 -8.81 -0.58
N VAL A 105 -33.70 -7.65 0.07
CA VAL A 105 -34.17 -6.35 -0.46
C VAL A 105 -33.01 -5.37 -0.46
N TRP A 106 -32.75 -4.78 -1.62
CA TRP A 106 -31.62 -3.91 -1.88
C TRP A 106 -32.07 -2.47 -2.12
N ASN A 107 -31.18 -1.52 -1.78
CA ASN A 107 -31.36 -0.08 -1.98
C ASN A 107 -32.63 0.49 -1.33
N LEU A 108 -33.06 -0.10 -0.21
CA LEU A 108 -34.15 0.45 0.59
C LEU A 108 -33.64 1.64 1.41
N ILE A 109 -34.22 2.82 1.18
CA ILE A 109 -33.87 4.05 1.91
C ILE A 109 -35.12 4.54 2.63
N ARG A 110 -35.08 4.56 3.97
CA ARG A 110 -36.16 5.14 4.80
C ARG A 110 -35.92 6.65 4.97
N CYS A 111 -36.94 7.45 4.68
CA CYS A 111 -36.82 8.92 4.62
C CYS A 111 -36.79 9.63 5.99
N SER A 112 -36.62 8.90 7.10
CA SER A 112 -36.91 9.42 8.45
C SER A 112 -35.72 9.88 9.30
N ASP A 113 -34.47 9.80 8.83
CA ASP A 113 -33.30 10.25 9.61
C ASP A 113 -32.45 11.27 8.86
N GLU A 114 -32.84 12.55 8.94
CA GLU A 114 -32.05 13.70 8.46
C GLU A 114 -30.66 13.82 9.14
N ASN A 115 -30.30 12.93 10.07
CA ASN A 115 -29.06 13.01 10.85
C ASN A 115 -28.23 11.72 10.99
N ARG A 116 -28.56 10.59 10.33
CA ARG A 116 -27.83 9.31 10.57
C ARG A 116 -27.62 8.37 9.39
N THR A 117 -27.45 8.86 8.16
CA THR A 117 -26.94 8.00 7.07
C THR A 117 -25.42 7.82 7.18
N THR A 118 -24.97 7.11 8.23
CA THR A 118 -23.62 6.52 8.20
C THR A 118 -23.69 5.30 7.31
N ASN A 119 -23.36 5.46 6.02
CA ASN A 119 -23.05 4.32 5.16
C ASN A 119 -21.76 3.69 5.69
N VAL A 120 -21.88 2.61 6.46
CA VAL A 120 -20.73 1.88 7.01
C VAL A 120 -20.38 0.76 6.03
N CYS A 121 -19.28 0.94 5.29
CA CYS A 121 -18.64 -0.16 4.56
C CYS A 121 -17.59 -0.78 5.47
N ASN A 122 -17.84 -2.02 5.91
CA ASN A 122 -16.88 -2.78 6.71
C ASN A 122 -16.05 -3.66 5.78
N PHE A 123 -14.74 -3.42 5.72
CA PHE A 123 -13.79 -4.33 5.08
C PHE A 123 -13.03 -5.07 6.18
N VAL A 124 -13.16 -6.39 6.21
CA VAL A 124 -12.44 -7.27 7.14
C VAL A 124 -11.35 -7.99 6.35
N SER A 125 -10.13 -7.94 6.85
CA SER A 125 -9.01 -8.71 6.33
C SER A 125 -8.32 -9.44 7.45
N ASP A 126 -8.04 -10.72 7.24
CA ASP A 126 -7.16 -11.49 8.12
C ASP A 126 -5.71 -11.03 7.92
N ARG A 127 -5.06 -10.59 9.01
CA ARG A 127 -3.62 -10.26 9.03
C ARG A 127 -2.87 -11.42 9.67
N ARG A 128 -2.60 -12.47 8.89
CA ARG A 128 -1.58 -13.43 9.27
C ARG A 128 -0.23 -12.69 9.32
N LYS A 129 0.53 -12.89 10.39
CA LYS A 129 1.87 -12.29 10.59
C LYS A 129 2.92 -12.94 9.68
N ASP A 130 2.62 -13.14 8.41
CA ASP A 130 3.61 -13.49 7.41
C ASP A 130 4.07 -12.18 6.77
N GLU A 131 5.36 -11.86 6.94
CA GLU A 131 5.98 -10.58 6.58
C GLU A 131 5.80 -10.19 5.10
N GLU A 132 5.48 -11.15 4.23
CA GLU A 132 5.24 -10.92 2.79
C GLU A 132 3.88 -10.29 2.46
N ILE A 133 2.86 -10.46 3.31
CA ILE A 133 1.49 -9.96 3.05
C ILE A 133 1.37 -8.46 3.34
N PHE A 134 2.25 -7.90 4.17
CA PHE A 134 2.23 -6.48 4.52
C PHE A 134 2.46 -5.56 3.31
N ALA A 135 3.19 -6.02 2.29
CA ALA A 135 3.41 -5.29 1.04
C ALA A 135 2.15 -5.23 0.16
N VAL A 136 1.33 -6.28 0.17
CA VAL A 136 0.05 -6.34 -0.59
C VAL A 136 -0.99 -5.36 -0.01
N TYR A 137 -0.90 -5.08 1.28
CA TYR A 137 -1.89 -4.30 2.01
C TYR A 137 -1.88 -2.80 1.67
N GLU A 138 -0.73 -2.22 1.31
CA GLU A 138 -0.70 -0.83 0.81
C GLU A 138 -1.19 -0.72 -0.65
N ASP A 139 -0.97 -1.75 -1.47
CA ASP A 139 -1.31 -1.72 -2.90
C ASP A 139 -2.81 -1.83 -3.20
N THR A 140 -3.59 -2.45 -2.31
CA THR A 140 -5.05 -2.59 -2.48
C THR A 140 -5.85 -1.30 -2.28
N LYS A 141 -5.23 -0.22 -1.75
CA LYS A 141 -5.88 1.11 -1.67
C LYS A 141 -5.85 1.87 -2.99
N ASN A 142 -5.13 1.38 -3.99
CA ASN A 142 -5.04 2.05 -5.28
C ASN A 142 -6.14 1.55 -6.22
N LEU A 143 -7.02 2.46 -6.65
CA LEU A 143 -8.10 2.18 -7.61
C LEU A 143 -7.54 1.57 -8.91
N GLU A 144 -6.31 1.92 -9.29
CA GLU A 144 -5.60 1.32 -10.42
C GLU A 144 -5.40 -0.19 -10.24
N THR A 145 -5.03 -0.63 -9.04
CA THR A 145 -4.83 -2.04 -8.71
C THR A 145 -6.15 -2.80 -8.75
N MET A 146 -7.23 -2.23 -8.19
CA MET A 146 -8.57 -2.83 -8.27
C MET A 146 -9.05 -2.95 -9.71
N PHE A 147 -8.86 -1.91 -10.53
CA PHE A 147 -9.23 -1.93 -11.94
C PHE A 147 -8.43 -2.95 -12.74
N ARG A 148 -7.10 -3.04 -12.50
CA ARG A 148 -6.26 -4.08 -13.11
C ARG A 148 -6.73 -5.47 -12.72
N ASN A 149 -7.03 -5.71 -11.45
CA ASN A 149 -7.54 -6.99 -10.98
C ASN A 149 -8.89 -7.35 -11.61
N TYR A 150 -9.79 -6.37 -11.74
CA TYR A 150 -11.08 -6.55 -12.41
C TYR A 150 -10.92 -6.93 -13.88
N VAL A 151 -10.11 -6.18 -14.64
CA VAL A 151 -9.82 -6.49 -16.05
C VAL A 151 -9.14 -7.85 -16.20
N ASN A 152 -8.33 -8.26 -15.22
CA ASN A 152 -7.64 -9.54 -15.24
C ASN A 152 -8.57 -10.74 -14.97
N LEU A 153 -9.76 -10.56 -14.36
CA LEU A 153 -10.74 -11.64 -14.13
C LEU A 153 -11.32 -12.21 -15.42
N ASP A 154 -11.31 -11.43 -16.52
CA ASP A 154 -11.81 -11.86 -17.83
C ASP A 154 -10.87 -12.85 -18.55
N PHE A 155 -9.69 -13.15 -17.99
CA PHE A 155 -8.69 -14.04 -18.59
C PHE A 155 -8.44 -15.29 -17.72
N PRO A 156 -9.02 -16.45 -18.07
CA PRO A 156 -8.92 -17.69 -17.28
C PRO A 156 -7.52 -18.33 -17.24
N GLU A 157 -6.55 -17.79 -17.97
CA GLU A 157 -5.18 -18.31 -18.10
C GLU A 157 -4.24 -17.91 -16.94
N LYS A 158 -4.67 -17.00 -16.04
CA LYS A 158 -3.84 -16.44 -14.96
C LYS A 158 -4.14 -17.00 -13.56
N THR A 159 -4.22 -18.32 -13.43
CA THR A 159 -4.02 -18.98 -12.11
C THR A 159 -2.57 -18.88 -11.61
N ILE A 160 -1.68 -18.28 -12.40
CA ILE A 160 -0.30 -17.93 -12.02
C ILE A 160 -0.28 -16.44 -11.66
N SER A 161 0.09 -16.15 -10.42
CA SER A 161 0.33 -14.82 -9.88
C SER A 161 1.14 -13.95 -10.84
N ASP A 162 0.57 -12.85 -11.32
CA ASP A 162 1.25 -11.74 -12.03
C ASP A 162 2.16 -10.91 -11.09
N SER A 163 2.66 -11.51 -10.01
CA SER A 163 3.65 -10.86 -9.17
C SER A 163 4.89 -10.62 -10.01
N LYS A 164 5.27 -9.36 -10.20
CA LYS A 164 6.59 -9.02 -10.75
C LYS A 164 7.65 -9.74 -9.94
N GLU A 165 8.25 -10.76 -10.53
CA GLU A 165 9.41 -11.39 -9.91
C GLU A 165 10.58 -10.39 -9.93
N LYS A 166 11.40 -10.46 -8.88
CA LYS A 166 12.61 -9.66 -8.76
C LYS A 166 13.55 -9.99 -9.91
N SER A 167 14.07 -8.96 -10.58
CA SER A 167 15.09 -9.15 -11.61
C SER A 167 16.36 -9.76 -11.02
N ILE A 168 17.27 -10.23 -11.88
CA ILE A 168 18.57 -10.75 -11.43
C ILE A 168 19.34 -9.65 -10.66
N GLU A 169 19.23 -8.40 -11.10
CA GLU A 169 19.88 -7.25 -10.43
C GLU A 169 19.22 -6.93 -9.10
N ASP A 170 17.88 -6.99 -9.00
CA ASP A 170 17.16 -6.77 -7.73
C ASP A 170 17.53 -7.83 -6.69
N ARG A 171 17.57 -9.11 -7.10
CA ARG A 171 17.98 -10.20 -6.21
C ARG A 171 19.42 -10.04 -5.74
N LYS A 172 20.31 -9.58 -6.62
CA LYS A 172 21.70 -9.32 -6.27
C LYS A 172 21.81 -8.14 -5.30
N PHE A 173 21.13 -7.03 -5.57
CA PHE A 173 21.08 -5.87 -4.69
C PHE A 173 20.59 -6.25 -3.29
N GLU A 174 19.47 -6.98 -3.18
CA GLU A 174 18.95 -7.42 -1.89
C GLU A 174 19.91 -8.35 -1.14
N HIS A 175 20.60 -9.23 -1.86
CA HIS A 175 21.62 -10.08 -1.28
C HIS A 175 22.80 -9.24 -0.75
N ASP A 176 23.35 -8.34 -1.56
CA ASP A 176 24.49 -7.48 -1.20
C ASP A 176 24.15 -6.56 -0.01
N VAL A 177 22.93 -6.01 0.03
CA VAL A 177 22.44 -5.21 1.17
C VAL A 177 22.29 -6.09 2.40
N ARG A 178 21.67 -7.27 2.31
CA ARG A 178 21.46 -8.17 3.45
C ARG A 178 22.79 -8.61 4.08
N GLU A 179 23.81 -8.88 3.26
CA GLU A 179 25.12 -9.32 3.74
C GLU A 179 25.97 -8.18 4.31
N SER A 180 25.79 -6.95 3.83
CA SER A 180 26.63 -5.80 4.22
C SER A 180 26.01 -4.85 5.23
N ILE A 181 24.69 -4.90 5.44
CA ILE A 181 24.01 -3.98 6.32
C ILE A 181 24.44 -4.19 7.77
N THR A 182 24.92 -3.12 8.40
CA THR A 182 25.28 -3.12 9.82
C THR A 182 24.66 -1.91 10.50
N PHE A 183 24.26 -2.07 11.76
CA PHE A 183 23.72 -0.99 12.57
C PHE A 183 24.72 -0.65 13.68
N GLN A 184 25.32 0.54 13.60
CA GLN A 184 26.34 1.03 14.53
C GLN A 184 26.12 2.52 14.75
N ASP A 185 26.38 3.01 15.96
CA ASP A 185 26.27 4.45 16.31
C ASP A 185 24.94 5.11 15.87
N ASN A 186 23.84 4.36 15.99
CA ASN A 186 22.49 4.78 15.58
C ASN A 186 22.31 5.03 14.07
N HIS A 187 23.20 4.49 13.23
CA HIS A 187 23.18 4.59 11.77
C HIS A 187 23.22 3.21 11.11
N TYR A 188 22.59 3.13 9.94
CA TYR A 188 22.73 1.99 9.04
C TYR A 188 23.89 2.23 8.08
N TYR A 189 24.84 1.31 8.07
CA TYR A 189 25.93 1.25 7.11
C TYR A 189 25.62 0.15 6.11
N ILE A 190 25.72 0.47 4.82
CA ILE A 190 25.49 -0.46 3.72
C ILE A 190 26.65 -0.27 2.75
N ASN A 191 27.20 -1.37 2.23
CA ASN A 191 28.22 -1.28 1.20
C ASN A 191 27.60 -0.76 -0.11
N LEU A 192 28.37 0.01 -0.88
CA LEU A 192 27.92 0.42 -2.21
C LEU A 192 27.68 -0.83 -3.09
N PRO A 193 26.49 -0.97 -3.70
CA PRO A 193 26.10 -2.18 -4.43
C PRO A 193 26.75 -2.20 -5.83
N PHE A 194 28.02 -2.55 -5.91
CA PHE A 194 28.74 -2.58 -7.20
C PHE A 194 28.25 -3.73 -8.10
N ARG A 195 28.06 -3.43 -9.40
CA ARG A 195 27.77 -4.42 -10.44
C ARG A 195 28.86 -5.48 -10.52
N ASN A 196 30.12 -5.06 -10.46
CA ASN A 196 31.28 -5.94 -10.31
C ASN A 196 32.29 -5.35 -9.32
N HIS A 197 32.63 -6.11 -8.28
CA HIS A 197 33.61 -5.70 -7.28
C HIS A 197 35.03 -5.55 -7.82
N GLU A 198 35.34 -5.97 -9.05
CA GLU A 198 36.65 -5.78 -9.68
C GLU A 198 36.76 -4.49 -10.50
N ASP A 199 35.65 -3.80 -10.75
CA ASP A 199 35.63 -2.59 -11.58
C ASP A 199 36.49 -1.47 -10.98
N LYS A 200 37.25 -0.77 -11.81
CA LYS A 200 38.12 0.32 -11.37
C LYS A 200 37.61 1.67 -11.85
N LEU A 201 37.59 2.64 -10.93
CA LEU A 201 37.24 4.01 -11.20
C LEU A 201 38.49 4.80 -11.59
N PRO A 202 38.48 5.55 -12.71
CA PRO A 202 39.57 6.45 -13.05
C PRO A 202 39.60 7.64 -12.09
N ASN A 203 40.79 8.11 -11.72
CA ASN A 203 40.93 9.26 -10.81
C ASN A 203 40.37 10.55 -11.45
N ASN A 204 39.19 10.98 -10.97
CA ASN A 204 38.45 12.15 -11.45
C ASN A 204 38.74 13.45 -10.67
N TYR A 205 39.77 13.46 -9.81
CA TYR A 205 40.07 14.59 -8.91
C TYR A 205 40.12 15.95 -9.63
N LYS A 206 40.80 16.03 -10.78
CA LYS A 206 40.91 17.26 -11.56
C LYS A 206 39.55 17.79 -12.00
N GLN A 207 38.63 16.91 -12.38
CA GLN A 207 37.27 17.28 -12.77
C GLN A 207 36.47 17.80 -11.57
N ALA A 208 36.52 17.09 -10.45
CA ALA A 208 35.85 17.49 -9.21
C ALA A 208 36.38 18.85 -8.69
N LEU A 209 37.69 19.08 -8.76
CA LEU A 209 38.32 20.34 -8.36
C LEU A 209 37.84 21.53 -9.22
N VAL A 210 37.69 21.35 -10.53
CA VAL A 210 37.13 22.39 -11.42
C VAL A 210 35.67 22.72 -11.03
N ARG A 211 34.86 21.69 -10.73
CA ARG A 211 33.47 21.88 -10.27
C ARG A 211 33.43 22.62 -8.93
N LEU A 212 34.32 22.28 -7.99
CA LEU A 212 34.46 22.97 -6.71
C LEU A 212 34.85 24.44 -6.89
N GLY A 213 35.75 24.77 -7.83
CA GLY A 213 36.07 26.15 -8.17
C GLY A 213 34.89 26.95 -8.74
N GLY A 214 33.97 26.29 -9.45
CA GLY A 214 32.68 26.86 -9.86
C GLY A 214 31.77 27.15 -8.66
N LEU A 215 31.67 26.20 -7.74
CA LEU A 215 30.87 26.34 -6.52
C LEU A 215 31.40 27.47 -5.62
N LYS A 216 32.72 27.59 -5.46
CA LYS A 216 33.37 28.68 -4.71
C LYS A 216 33.00 30.06 -5.26
N ARG A 217 33.07 30.24 -6.59
CA ARG A 217 32.63 31.48 -7.24
C ARG A 217 31.13 31.78 -7.02
N LYS A 218 30.30 30.74 -6.92
CA LYS A 218 28.87 30.90 -6.59
C LYS A 218 28.68 31.34 -5.14
N PHE A 219 29.47 30.83 -4.20
CA PHE A 219 29.47 31.29 -2.80
C PHE A 219 29.84 32.77 -2.67
N GLU A 220 30.88 33.22 -3.39
CA GLU A 220 31.31 34.62 -3.39
C GLU A 220 30.23 35.57 -3.92
N ARG A 221 29.45 35.13 -4.90
CA ARG A 221 28.37 35.93 -5.52
C ARG A 221 27.07 35.93 -4.74
N ASN A 222 26.81 34.91 -3.92
CA ASN A 222 25.56 34.75 -3.20
C ASN A 222 25.83 34.30 -1.75
N PRO A 223 25.98 35.26 -0.82
CA PRO A 223 26.23 34.97 0.60
C PRO A 223 25.12 34.14 1.27
N GLN A 224 23.85 34.34 0.90
CA GLN A 224 22.73 33.55 1.43
C GLN A 224 22.87 32.08 1.03
N PHE A 225 23.15 31.81 -0.26
CA PHE A 225 23.39 30.46 -0.75
C PHE A 225 24.60 29.82 -0.04
N HIS A 226 25.68 30.58 0.16
CA HIS A 226 26.86 30.09 0.88
C HIS A 226 26.56 29.69 2.32
N ASN A 227 25.88 30.56 3.07
CA ASN A 227 25.53 30.30 4.48
C ASN A 227 24.64 29.08 4.63
N GLN A 228 23.62 28.93 3.78
CA GLN A 228 22.76 27.74 3.80
C GLN A 228 23.51 26.48 3.40
N TYR A 229 24.44 26.57 2.45
CA TYR A 229 25.27 25.45 2.03
C TYR A 229 26.18 24.96 3.15
N ILE A 230 26.89 25.87 3.81
CA ILE A 230 27.74 25.55 4.98
C ILE A 230 26.89 24.93 6.08
N LYS A 231 25.73 25.53 6.38
CA LYS A 231 24.82 25.00 7.40
C LYS A 231 24.46 23.54 7.13
N PHE A 232 24.04 23.22 5.91
CA PHE A 232 23.72 21.84 5.51
C PHE A 232 24.93 20.91 5.66
N MET A 233 26.13 21.32 5.21
CA MET A 233 27.32 20.48 5.31
C MET A 233 27.72 20.22 6.76
N ASN A 234 27.57 21.23 7.64
CA ASN A 234 27.82 21.08 9.08
C ASN A 234 26.81 20.13 9.73
N GLU A 235 25.52 20.25 9.41
CA GLU A 235 24.47 19.33 9.89
C GLU A 235 24.81 17.87 9.50
N MET A 236 25.23 17.61 8.26
CA MET A 236 25.66 16.27 7.82
C MET A 236 26.86 15.71 8.61
N MET A 237 27.81 16.57 9.01
CA MET A 237 28.96 16.18 9.82
C MET A 237 28.57 15.94 11.28
N GLU A 238 27.73 16.81 11.85
CA GLU A 238 27.23 16.70 13.22
C GLU A 238 26.34 15.47 13.42
N GLU A 239 25.52 15.15 12.43
CA GLU A 239 24.66 13.96 12.43
C GLU A 239 25.46 12.66 12.17
N GLY A 240 26.71 12.73 11.71
CA GLY A 240 27.56 11.55 11.49
C GLY A 240 27.38 10.88 10.12
N TYR A 241 26.68 11.50 9.18
CA TYR A 241 26.53 11.00 7.81
C TYR A 241 27.75 11.21 6.93
N THR A 242 28.69 12.06 7.35
CA THR A 242 29.94 12.32 6.65
C THR A 242 31.12 12.33 7.61
N GLU A 243 32.20 11.65 7.24
CA GLU A 243 33.46 11.64 7.99
C GLU A 243 34.60 12.26 7.19
N MET A 244 35.62 12.75 7.90
CA MET A 244 36.86 13.16 7.28
C MET A 244 37.61 11.93 6.77
N VAL A 245 38.07 11.98 5.52
CA VAL A 245 38.86 10.89 4.93
C VAL A 245 40.13 10.69 5.77
N PRO A 246 40.39 9.47 6.29
CA PRO A 246 41.58 9.20 7.08
C PRO A 246 42.87 9.49 6.31
N ASP A 247 43.91 9.99 6.99
CA ASP A 247 45.19 10.35 6.36
C ASP A 247 45.84 9.19 5.59
N LYS A 248 45.65 7.95 6.07
CA LYS A 248 46.13 6.73 5.42
C LYS A 248 45.49 6.46 4.05
N ASP A 249 44.28 6.98 3.82
CA ASP A 249 43.50 6.79 2.60
C ASP A 249 43.66 7.99 1.64
N LEU A 250 44.31 9.07 2.10
CA LEU A 250 44.66 10.19 1.24
C LEU A 250 45.69 9.75 0.19
N GLY A 251 45.37 9.99 -1.09
CA GLY A 251 46.26 9.65 -2.20
C GLY A 251 46.24 8.19 -2.63
N ARG A 252 45.27 7.40 -2.16
CA ARG A 252 45.03 6.04 -2.65
C ARG A 252 44.78 6.05 -4.17
N ASP A 253 45.41 5.12 -4.89
CA ASP A 253 45.32 5.01 -6.37
C ASP A 253 45.07 3.56 -6.82
N ASP A 254 44.34 2.80 -6.00
CA ASP A 254 43.94 1.41 -6.25
C ASP A 254 42.76 1.27 -7.24
N GLY A 255 42.29 2.39 -7.80
CA GLY A 255 41.09 2.45 -8.62
C GLY A 255 39.78 2.39 -7.82
N ARG A 256 39.84 2.59 -6.50
CA ARG A 256 38.66 2.64 -5.61
C ARG A 256 38.38 4.05 -5.07
N VAL A 257 38.97 5.08 -5.67
CA VAL A 257 38.79 6.47 -5.24
C VAL A 257 37.99 7.24 -6.29
N TRP A 258 36.93 7.89 -5.83
CA TRP A 258 36.09 8.73 -6.66
C TRP A 258 35.63 9.97 -5.90
N TYR A 259 35.84 11.13 -6.49
CA TYR A 259 35.44 12.41 -5.93
C TYR A 259 34.08 12.79 -6.49
N ILE A 260 33.04 12.76 -5.67
CA ILE A 260 31.67 13.06 -6.13
C ILE A 260 31.49 14.58 -6.22
N PRO A 261 31.28 15.15 -7.43
CA PRO A 261 30.95 16.56 -7.56
C PRO A 261 29.58 16.81 -6.93
N HIS A 262 29.42 17.95 -6.25
CA HIS A 262 28.15 18.32 -5.64
C HIS A 262 27.78 19.76 -5.95
N HIS A 263 26.48 20.05 -5.96
CA HIS A 263 25.97 21.41 -6.17
C HIS A 263 24.64 21.62 -5.43
N GLY A 264 24.35 22.87 -5.09
CA GLY A 264 23.13 23.24 -4.37
C GLY A 264 22.06 23.80 -5.31
N VAL A 265 20.82 23.32 -5.14
CA VAL A 265 19.60 23.82 -5.81
C VAL A 265 18.58 24.27 -4.77
N PHE A 266 17.77 25.29 -5.09
CA PHE A 266 16.66 25.72 -4.23
C PHE A 266 15.39 24.96 -4.64
N LYS A 267 14.74 24.28 -3.69
CA LYS A 267 13.49 23.53 -3.93
C LYS A 267 12.24 24.42 -3.80
N LYS A 268 12.32 25.44 -2.93
CA LYS A 268 11.39 26.55 -2.66
C LYS A 268 12.23 27.76 -2.23
N GLU A 269 11.63 28.95 -2.10
CA GLU A 269 12.35 30.23 -1.95
C GLU A 269 13.46 30.25 -0.89
N ASP A 270 13.43 29.39 0.15
CA ASP A 270 14.45 29.42 1.21
C ASP A 270 15.12 28.08 1.61
N LYS A 271 14.84 26.95 0.94
CA LYS A 271 15.47 25.65 1.31
C LYS A 271 16.37 25.11 0.22
N ILE A 272 17.68 25.11 0.51
CA ILE A 272 18.70 24.45 -0.33
C ILE A 272 18.63 22.92 -0.21
N ARG A 273 18.89 22.23 -1.31
CA ARG A 273 19.22 20.81 -1.37
C ARG A 273 20.58 20.66 -2.03
N ILE A 274 21.50 19.95 -1.38
CA ILE A 274 22.74 19.54 -2.01
C ILE A 274 22.48 18.27 -2.83
N VAL A 275 22.87 18.33 -4.10
CA VAL A 275 22.78 17.23 -5.06
C VAL A 275 24.19 16.73 -5.31
N TYR A 276 24.41 15.45 -5.04
CA TYR A 276 25.63 14.71 -5.35
C TYR A 276 25.49 14.12 -6.76
N ASP A 277 26.35 14.54 -7.68
CA ASP A 277 26.28 14.18 -9.10
C ASP A 277 27.08 12.89 -9.37
N CYS A 278 26.50 11.76 -8.99
CA CYS A 278 27.08 10.43 -9.26
C CYS A 278 26.96 10.01 -10.74
N SER A 279 26.27 10.82 -11.56
CA SER A 279 26.14 10.65 -13.01
C SER A 279 27.25 11.34 -13.82
N ALA A 280 28.08 12.16 -13.16
CA ALA A 280 29.18 12.86 -13.80
C ALA A 280 30.18 11.87 -14.41
N LYS A 281 30.28 11.86 -15.73
CA LYS A 281 31.22 10.99 -16.45
C LYS A 281 32.63 11.57 -16.44
N TYR A 282 33.61 10.73 -16.17
CA TYR A 282 35.03 11.02 -16.37
C TYR A 282 35.69 9.86 -17.11
N ARG A 283 36.36 10.17 -18.23
CA ARG A 283 36.94 9.16 -19.13
C ARG A 283 35.97 8.04 -19.53
N GLY A 284 34.70 8.40 -19.76
CA GLY A 284 33.66 7.48 -20.22
C GLY A 284 32.90 6.73 -19.14
N VAL A 285 33.29 6.86 -17.86
CA VAL A 285 32.68 6.13 -16.73
C VAL A 285 32.06 7.12 -15.74
N ALA A 286 30.84 6.84 -15.26
CA ALA A 286 30.25 7.46 -14.06
C ALA A 286 30.14 6.45 -12.91
N LEU A 287 30.03 6.93 -11.67
CA LEU A 287 29.84 6.05 -10.52
C LEU A 287 28.55 5.23 -10.65
N ASN A 288 27.45 5.86 -11.09
CA ASN A 288 26.17 5.16 -11.31
C ASN A 288 26.26 4.06 -12.36
N ASP A 289 27.17 4.14 -13.34
CA ASP A 289 27.34 3.10 -14.36
C ASP A 289 27.88 1.78 -13.75
N LEU A 290 28.48 1.85 -12.55
CA LEU A 290 29.12 0.72 -11.85
C LEU A 290 28.30 0.20 -10.66
N LEU A 291 27.17 0.84 -10.32
CA LEU A 291 26.28 0.42 -9.23
C LEU A 291 25.06 -0.30 -9.79
N LEU A 292 24.49 -1.25 -9.03
CA LEU A 292 23.27 -1.98 -9.38
C LEU A 292 22.08 -1.03 -9.51
#